data_AF-A0A9J6FXW0-F1
#
_entry.id   AF-A0A9J6FXW0-F1
#
_cell.length_a   1.000
_cell.length_b   1.000
_cell.length_c   1.000
_cell.angle_alpha   90.00
_cell.angle_beta   90.00
_cell.angle_gamma   90.00
#
_symmetry.space_group_name_H-M   'P 1'
#
loop_
_entity.id
_entity.type
_entity.pdbx_description
1 polymer ?
#
loop_
_entity_poly.entity_id
_entity_poly.type
_entity_poly.pdbx_seq_one_letter_code
_entity_poly.pdbx_strand_id
1 'polypeptide(L)'
;MDPCLVIGDFNAPPPPPPPHHMVVPQATRKGTGLLNAIHHYYFTLQDDLTQPTRIGIRVTRFAIPDLTFTRNVKTPTWITQLDTLGSDRLVGRITIPPHHHKHRTGVAKLTDWEAFLMDPLPHTTLEEDPDRWAQSS
;
A
#
# COMPACT_ATOMS: atom_id res chain seq x y z
N MET A 1 6.19 -7.35 -16.95
CA MET A 1 6.15 -6.11 -16.15
C MET A 1 5.27 -6.40 -14.95
N ASP A 2 5.78 -6.14 -13.75
CA ASP A 2 5.07 -6.49 -12.52
C ASP A 2 3.91 -5.51 -12.24
N PRO A 3 2.78 -5.99 -11.68
CA PRO A 3 1.69 -5.13 -11.23
C PRO A 3 2.14 -4.25 -10.06
N CYS A 4 1.75 -2.99 -10.07
CA CYS A 4 2.08 -2.02 -9.02
C CYS A 4 0.83 -1.23 -8.62
N LEU A 5 0.67 -1.08 -7.31
CA LEU A 5 -0.37 -0.29 -6.66
C LEU A 5 0.32 0.73 -5.76
N VAL A 6 -0.06 2.00 -5.89
CA VAL A 6 0.38 3.08 -5.03
C VAL A 6 -0.85 3.76 -4.45
N ILE A 7 -0.94 3.85 -3.14
CA ILE A 7 -2.04 4.50 -2.42
C ILE A 7 -1.43 5.37 -1.34
N GLY A 8 -1.94 6.58 -1.15
CA GLY A 8 -1.54 7.42 -0.03
C GLY A 8 -2.10 8.82 -0.08
N ASP A 9 -1.71 9.61 0.92
CA ASP A 9 -1.97 11.04 1.00
C ASP A 9 -0.88 11.80 0.24
N PHE A 10 -1.25 12.37 -0.90
CA PHE A 10 -0.35 13.17 -1.74
C PHE A 10 -0.44 14.66 -1.42
N ASN A 11 -1.57 15.11 -0.88
CA ASN A 11 -1.89 16.53 -0.65
C ASN A 11 -1.54 17.43 -1.86
N ALA A 12 -1.71 16.86 -3.05
CA ALA A 12 -1.31 17.41 -4.34
C ALA A 12 -2.42 17.10 -5.35
N PRO A 13 -3.56 17.79 -5.25
CA PRO A 13 -4.71 17.44 -6.09
C PRO A 13 -4.31 17.61 -7.56
N PRO A 14 -4.48 16.58 -8.40
CA PRO A 14 -4.20 16.70 -9.81
C PRO A 14 -5.19 17.70 -10.44
N PRO A 15 -4.80 18.40 -11.52
CA PRO A 15 -5.74 19.24 -12.25
C PRO A 15 -6.91 18.38 -12.76
N PRO A 16 -8.16 18.87 -12.69
CA PRO A 16 -9.31 18.10 -13.13
C PRO A 16 -9.22 17.82 -14.65
N PRO A 17 -9.69 16.64 -15.12
CA PRO A 17 -9.75 16.37 -16.55
C PRO A 17 -10.78 17.29 -17.21
N PRO A 18 -10.48 17.87 -18.39
CA PRO A 18 -11.50 18.58 -19.17
C PRO A 18 -12.63 17.61 -19.57
N PRO A 19 -13.92 18.02 -19.56
CA PRO A 19 -14.48 19.37 -19.40
C PRO A 19 -14.92 19.72 -17.96
N HIS A 20 -14.45 19.00 -16.95
CA HIS A 20 -14.98 19.12 -15.58
C HIS A 20 -14.44 20.35 -14.86
N HIS A 21 -15.32 21.32 -14.67
CA HIS A 21 -15.16 22.59 -13.95
C HIS A 21 -15.27 22.41 -12.41
N MET A 22 -14.82 21.27 -11.88
CA MET A 22 -14.80 21.07 -10.44
C MET A 22 -13.64 21.83 -9.80
N VAL A 23 -13.99 22.50 -8.69
CA VAL A 23 -13.22 23.50 -7.95
C VAL A 23 -12.01 22.87 -7.26
N VAL A 24 -11.00 22.51 -8.04
CA VAL A 24 -9.65 22.32 -7.50
C VAL A 24 -8.97 23.69 -7.54
N PRO A 25 -8.50 24.26 -6.41
CA PRO A 25 -7.71 25.49 -6.45
C PRO A 25 -6.50 25.22 -7.35
N GLN A 26 -6.31 26.10 -8.33
CA GLN A 26 -5.23 26.18 -9.32
C GLN A 26 -4.11 25.12 -9.18
N ALA A 27 -3.82 24.42 -10.28
CA ALA A 27 -2.74 23.41 -10.38
C ALA A 27 -1.50 23.82 -9.56
N THR A 28 -1.25 23.10 -8.47
CA THR A 28 -0.08 23.37 -7.62
C THR A 28 1.17 22.79 -8.27
N ARG A 29 2.35 23.36 -7.97
CA ARG A 29 3.64 22.78 -8.43
C ARG A 29 3.77 21.29 -8.06
N LYS A 30 3.23 20.89 -6.90
CA LYS A 30 3.17 19.49 -6.47
C LYS A 30 2.24 18.66 -7.37
N GLY A 31 1.03 19.16 -7.66
CA GLY A 31 0.07 18.50 -8.56
C GLY A 31 0.60 18.34 -9.98
N THR A 32 1.29 19.35 -10.53
CA THR A 32 1.96 19.25 -11.84
C THR A 32 3.09 18.22 -11.82
N GLY A 33 3.92 18.20 -10.77
CA GLY A 33 4.96 17.20 -10.61
C GLY A 33 4.41 15.78 -10.52
N LEU A 34 3.30 15.61 -9.79
CA LEU A 34 2.60 14.33 -9.69
C LEU A 34 2.04 13.89 -11.05
N LEU A 35 1.41 14.80 -11.81
CA LEU A 35 0.90 14.50 -13.15
C LEU A 35 2.03 14.05 -14.10
N ASN A 36 3.16 14.77 -14.08
CA ASN A 36 4.32 14.40 -14.88
C ASN A 36 4.86 13.02 -14.50
N ALA A 37 4.92 12.71 -13.19
CA ALA A 37 5.33 11.40 -12.71
C ALA A 37 4.36 10.29 -13.16
N ILE A 38 3.04 10.51 -13.04
CA ILE A 38 2.02 9.57 -13.50
C ILE A 38 2.21 9.24 -14.97
N HIS A 39 2.40 10.28 -15.81
CA HIS A 39 2.61 10.13 -17.25
C HIS A 39 3.93 9.42 -17.56
N HIS A 40 5.02 9.85 -16.93
CA HIS A 40 6.35 9.30 -17.17
C HIS A 40 6.47 7.82 -16.78
N TYR A 41 5.79 7.41 -15.70
CA TYR A 41 5.84 6.02 -15.19
C TYR A 41 4.64 5.16 -15.62
N TYR A 42 3.76 5.67 -16.48
CA TYR A 42 2.58 4.98 -17.00
C TYR A 42 1.61 4.47 -15.92
N PHE A 43 1.35 5.30 -14.91
CA PHE A 43 0.33 5.02 -13.91
C PHE A 43 -1.05 5.47 -14.37
N THR A 44 -2.08 4.81 -13.86
CA THR A 44 -3.49 5.16 -14.08
C THR A 44 -4.12 5.56 -12.75
N LEU A 45 -4.67 6.77 -12.67
CA LEU A 45 -5.46 7.25 -11.54
C LEU A 45 -6.79 6.47 -11.45
N GLN A 46 -7.14 6.00 -10.25
CA GLN A 46 -8.36 5.23 -10.02
C GLN A 46 -9.48 6.03 -9.34
N ASP A 47 -9.13 7.12 -8.65
CA ASP A 47 -10.07 7.88 -7.82
C ASP A 47 -11.10 8.64 -8.67
N ASP A 48 -12.34 8.68 -8.18
CA ASP A 48 -13.38 9.55 -8.71
C ASP A 48 -13.14 10.99 -8.22
N LEU A 49 -12.62 11.84 -9.11
CA LEU A 49 -12.31 13.24 -8.79
C LEU A 49 -13.54 14.11 -8.51
N THR A 50 -14.76 13.58 -8.63
CA THR A 50 -15.99 14.27 -8.24
C THR A 50 -16.34 14.07 -6.77
N GLN A 51 -15.69 13.11 -6.09
CA GLN A 51 -15.95 12.78 -4.70
C GLN A 51 -14.74 13.17 -3.84
N PRO A 52 -14.93 13.95 -2.75
CA PRO A 52 -13.84 14.26 -1.84
C PRO A 52 -13.33 12.98 -1.16
N THR A 53 -12.03 12.92 -0.85
CA THR A 53 -11.46 11.92 0.08
C THR A 53 -11.25 12.52 1.46
N ARG A 54 -11.38 13.83 1.62
CA ARG A 54 -11.38 14.54 2.90
C ARG A 54 -12.60 15.44 3.03
N ILE A 55 -13.36 15.23 4.10
CA ILE A 55 -14.48 16.08 4.48
C ILE A 55 -13.93 17.31 5.19
N GLY A 56 -14.29 18.48 4.67
CA GLY A 56 -13.97 19.75 5.32
C GLY A 56 -14.77 19.94 6.61
N ILE A 57 -14.11 20.36 7.69
CA ILE A 57 -14.82 20.98 8.84
C ILE A 57 -15.06 22.46 8.55
N ARG A 58 -15.79 23.22 9.39
CA ARG A 58 -16.16 24.65 9.17
C ARG A 58 -15.04 25.58 8.65
N VAL A 59 -13.78 25.20 8.79
CA VAL A 59 -12.56 25.95 8.43
C VAL A 59 -11.87 25.42 7.17
N THR A 60 -12.05 24.14 6.81
CA THR A 60 -11.40 23.48 5.65
C THR A 60 -12.42 23.13 4.58
N ARG A 61 -12.08 23.29 3.30
CA ARG A 61 -12.93 22.82 2.19
C ARG A 61 -12.78 21.32 1.97
N PHE A 62 -13.82 20.70 1.41
CA PHE A 62 -13.76 19.38 0.80
C PHE A 62 -12.55 19.30 -0.15
N ALA A 63 -11.77 18.22 -0.05
CA ALA A 63 -10.54 18.05 -0.81
C ALA A 63 -10.31 16.57 -1.19
N ILE A 64 -9.41 16.37 -2.15
CA ILE A 64 -8.98 15.05 -2.65
C ILE A 64 -7.46 14.92 -2.48
N PRO A 65 -6.96 14.88 -1.24
CA PRO A 65 -5.53 14.69 -0.99
C PRO A 65 -5.08 13.24 -1.16
N ASP A 66 -5.99 12.28 -0.98
CA ASP A 66 -5.70 10.85 -1.08
C ASP A 66 -5.92 10.38 -2.52
N LEU A 67 -4.93 9.68 -3.08
CA LEU A 67 -4.97 9.21 -4.46
C LEU A 67 -4.49 7.76 -4.56
N THR A 68 -4.99 7.08 -5.57
CA THR A 68 -4.79 5.67 -5.86
C THR A 68 -4.35 5.50 -7.31
N PHE A 69 -3.17 4.94 -7.50
CA PHE A 69 -2.57 4.71 -8.80
C PHE A 69 -2.28 3.24 -9.02
N THR A 70 -2.56 2.76 -10.23
CA THR A 70 -2.22 1.39 -10.66
C THR A 70 -1.38 1.39 -11.91
N ARG A 71 -0.50 0.40 -12.04
CA ARG A 71 0.24 0.09 -13.27
C ARG A 71 0.26 -1.41 -13.50
N ASN A 72 -0.02 -1.85 -14.73
CA ASN A 72 -0.13 -3.27 -15.11
C ASN A 72 -1.16 -4.08 -14.29
N VAL A 73 -2.14 -3.41 -13.68
CA VAL A 73 -3.26 -4.07 -12.99
C VAL A 73 -4.43 -4.15 -13.96
N LYS A 74 -4.95 -5.36 -14.18
CA LYS A 74 -6.12 -5.56 -15.05
C LYS A 74 -7.40 -5.32 -14.27
N THR A 75 -8.28 -4.49 -14.84
CA THR A 75 -9.64 -4.22 -14.34
C THR A 75 -9.71 -3.96 -12.82
N PRO A 76 -8.89 -3.04 -12.25
CA PRO A 76 -9.10 -2.60 -10.88
C PRO A 76 -10.46 -1.90 -10.78
N THR A 77 -11.13 -2.04 -9.63
CA THR A 77 -12.32 -1.23 -9.30
C THR A 77 -12.05 -0.43 -8.05
N TRP A 78 -12.47 0.83 -8.04
CA TRP A 78 -12.24 1.75 -6.92
C TRP A 78 -13.55 2.44 -6.55
N ILE A 79 -13.83 2.55 -5.25
CA ILE A 79 -14.98 3.27 -4.71
C ILE A 79 -14.59 4.07 -3.46
N THR A 80 -15.13 5.28 -3.32
CA THR A 80 -15.17 6.01 -2.04
C THR A 80 -16.30 5.45 -1.19
N GLN A 81 -16.01 5.08 0.05
CA GLN A 81 -17.01 4.76 1.04
C GLN A 81 -17.31 6.01 1.88
N LEU A 82 -18.60 6.29 2.10
CA LEU A 82 -19.07 7.40 2.94
C LEU A 82 -18.93 7.11 4.45
N ASP A 83 -17.81 6.51 4.83
CA ASP A 83 -17.44 6.24 6.22
C ASP A 83 -16.08 6.90 6.47
N THR A 84 -15.92 7.52 7.64
CA THR A 84 -14.69 8.21 8.03
C THR A 84 -13.91 7.50 9.11
N LEU A 85 -14.50 6.47 9.73
CA LEU A 85 -13.92 5.75 10.87
C LEU A 85 -13.45 6.70 12.00
N GLY A 86 -14.15 7.82 12.18
CA GLY A 86 -13.81 8.82 13.21
C GLY A 86 -12.75 9.85 12.80
N SER A 87 -12.31 9.88 11.54
CA SER A 87 -11.37 10.88 11.00
C SER A 87 -12.06 11.93 10.11
N ASP A 88 -11.29 12.85 9.56
CA ASP A 88 -11.72 13.78 8.51
C ASP A 88 -11.57 13.20 7.10
N ARG A 89 -11.01 11.98 6.95
CA ARG A 89 -10.83 11.29 5.67
C ARG A 89 -11.90 10.23 5.44
N LEU A 90 -12.29 10.09 4.19
CA LEU A 90 -13.20 9.06 3.72
C LEU A 90 -12.41 7.79 3.35
N VAL A 91 -13.01 6.64 3.61
CA VAL A 91 -12.39 5.34 3.31
C VAL A 91 -12.47 5.07 1.82
N GLY A 92 -11.32 4.87 1.17
CA GLY A 92 -11.23 4.34 -0.19
C GLY A 92 -11.16 2.81 -0.19
N ARG A 93 -11.86 2.17 -1.13
CA ARG A 93 -11.77 0.71 -1.36
C ARG A 93 -11.37 0.44 -2.80
N ILE A 94 -10.27 -0.31 -2.97
CA ILE A 94 -9.85 -0.84 -4.26
C ILE A 94 -9.97 -2.37 -4.27
N THR A 95 -10.48 -2.92 -5.36
CA THR A 95 -10.50 -4.37 -5.62
C THR A 95 -9.58 -4.67 -6.79
N ILE A 96 -8.63 -5.58 -6.56
CA ILE A 96 -7.69 -6.05 -7.58
C ILE A 96 -8.02 -7.51 -7.89
N PRO A 97 -8.49 -7.83 -9.10
CA PRO A 97 -8.71 -9.21 -9.49
C PRO A 97 -7.40 -10.01 -9.43
N PRO A 98 -7.43 -11.26 -8.96
CA PRO A 98 -6.25 -12.09 -8.92
C PRO A 98 -5.71 -12.28 -10.34
N HIS A 99 -4.43 -11.96 -10.53
CA HIS A 99 -3.73 -12.43 -11.73
C HIS A 99 -3.49 -13.93 -11.55
N HIS A 100 -3.97 -14.76 -12.46
CA HIS A 100 -3.69 -16.20 -12.42
C HIS A 100 -2.17 -16.41 -12.54
N HIS A 101 -1.50 -16.59 -11.41
CA HIS A 101 -0.15 -17.13 -11.36
C HIS A 101 -0.28 -18.64 -11.24
N LYS A 102 0.31 -19.38 -12.19
CA LYS A 102 0.55 -20.81 -11.96
C LYS A 102 1.53 -20.89 -10.79
N HIS A 103 1.03 -21.25 -9.61
CA HIS A 103 1.92 -21.65 -8.53
C HIS A 103 2.75 -22.83 -9.05
N ARG A 104 4.06 -22.69 -9.08
CA ARG A 104 4.93 -23.87 -9.13
C ARG A 104 4.79 -24.51 -7.77
N THR A 105 4.06 -25.62 -7.69
CA THR A 105 4.19 -26.53 -6.57
C THR A 105 5.64 -26.98 -6.53
N GLY A 106 6.42 -26.39 -5.62
CA GLY A 106 7.76 -26.88 -5.32
C GLY A 106 7.65 -28.27 -4.71
N VAL A 107 8.71 -29.07 -4.83
CA VAL A 107 8.83 -30.28 -4.03
C VAL A 107 9.09 -29.84 -2.60
N ALA A 108 8.11 -30.02 -1.72
CA ALA A 108 8.31 -29.82 -0.29
C ALA A 108 9.33 -30.87 0.20
N LYS A 109 10.42 -30.43 0.81
CA LYS A 109 11.29 -31.33 1.58
C LYS A 109 10.55 -31.67 2.87
N LEU A 110 10.03 -32.89 2.96
CA LEU A 110 9.57 -33.43 4.23
C LEU A 110 10.81 -33.66 5.09
N THR A 111 10.88 -33.04 6.26
CA THR A 111 11.95 -33.34 7.22
C THR A 111 11.62 -34.66 7.87
N ASP A 112 12.55 -35.62 7.79
CA ASP A 112 12.47 -36.85 8.55
C ASP A 112 12.85 -36.55 10.01
N TRP A 113 11.83 -36.40 10.85
CA TRP A 113 12.00 -36.10 12.26
C TRP A 113 12.60 -37.26 13.04
N GLU A 114 12.40 -38.51 12.62
CA GLU A 114 13.02 -39.66 13.28
C GLU A 114 14.52 -39.67 13.04
N ALA A 115 14.95 -39.41 11.80
CA ALA A 115 16.37 -39.26 11.47
C ALA A 115 17.00 -38.06 12.20
N PHE A 116 16.27 -36.94 12.32
CA PHE A 116 16.74 -35.74 13.03
C PHE A 116 16.93 -35.99 14.54
N LEU A 117 16.06 -36.78 15.17
CA LEU A 117 16.16 -37.11 16.60
C LEU A 117 17.23 -38.17 16.91
N MET A 118 17.62 -38.96 15.91
CA MET A 118 18.68 -39.98 16.01
C MET A 118 20.08 -39.40 15.79
N ASP A 119 20.19 -38.18 15.24
CA ASP A 119 21.45 -37.48 15.10
C ASP A 119 21.84 -36.92 16.48
N PRO A 120 22.96 -37.37 17.09
CA PRO A 120 23.38 -36.83 18.37
C PRO A 120 23.66 -35.33 18.18
N LEU A 121 22.88 -34.49 18.86
CA LEU A 121 23.13 -33.05 18.93
C LEU A 121 24.63 -32.84 19.20
N PRO A 122 25.31 -31.92 18.48
CA PRO A 122 26.69 -31.61 18.79
C PRO A 122 26.73 -31.27 20.28
N HIS A 123 27.54 -32.04 21.03
CA HIS A 123 27.78 -31.79 22.45
C HIS A 123 28.35 -30.39 22.57
N THR A 124 27.46 -29.42 22.71
CA THR A 124 27.83 -28.08 23.12
C THR A 124 27.99 -28.26 24.62
N THR A 125 29.23 -28.41 25.07
CA THR A 125 29.56 -28.14 26.46
C THR A 125 29.11 -26.72 26.73
N LEU A 126 27.92 -26.59 27.31
CA LEU A 126 27.52 -25.36 27.96
C LEU A 126 28.51 -25.21 29.12
N GLU A 127 29.40 -24.21 29.04
CA GLU A 127 30.04 -23.71 30.25
C GLU A 127 28.93 -23.14 31.12
N GLU A 128 28.44 -23.97 32.04
CA GLU A 128 27.50 -23.61 33.10
C GLU A 128 28.25 -22.79 34.15
N ASP A 129 28.57 -21.53 33.83
CA ASP A 129 28.92 -20.53 34.84
C ASP A 129 27.82 -19.46 34.90
N PRO A 130 26.74 -19.74 35.66
CA PRO A 130 25.64 -18.78 35.83
C PRO A 130 26.08 -17.47 36.53
N ASP A 131 27.23 -17.44 37.21
CA ASP A 131 27.71 -16.25 37.92
C ASP A 131 28.27 -15.18 36.97
N ARG A 132 28.71 -15.55 35.76
CA ARG A 132 29.15 -14.57 34.73
C ARG A 132 28.00 -13.75 34.15
N TRP A 133 26.77 -14.28 34.13
CA TRP A 133 25.60 -13.58 33.59
C TRP A 133 25.09 -12.47 34.52
N ALA A 134 25.27 -12.63 35.83
CA ALA A 134 24.74 -11.70 36.82
C ALA A 134 25.57 -10.41 36.99
N GLN A 135 26.79 -10.35 36.44
CA GLN A 135 27.71 -9.23 36.64
C GLN A 135 27.71 -8.21 35.48
N SER A 136 26.88 -8.41 34.45
CA SER A 136 26.80 -7.53 33.27
C SER A 136 25.50 -6.71 33.18
N SER A 137 24.82 -6.45 34.31
CA SER A 137 23.64 -5.55 34.39
C SER A 137 23.91 -4.35 35.29
#